data_AF-A0A5T1VMW9-F1
#
_entry.id   AF-A0A5T1VMW9-F1
#
_cell.length_a   1.000
_cell.length_b   1.000
_cell.length_c   1.000
_cell.angle_alpha   90.00
_cell.angle_beta   90.00
_cell.angle_gamma   90.00
#
_symmetry.space_group_name_H-M   'P 1'
#
loop_
_entity.id
_entity.type
_entity.pdbx_description
1 polymer ?
#
loop_
_entity_poly.entity_id
_entity_poly.type
_entity_poly.pdbx_seq_one_letter_code
_entity_poly.pdbx_strand_id
1 'polypeptide(L)'
;MIPNTNEIAKQTLIALKERKLKPTPENYTEIFEELSLKYGITSSNKAKLDKYKTLLLPIYQQELNSKTIRSLEELISFLISVLNRQIG
;
A
#
# COMPACT_ATOMS: atom_id res chain seq x y z
N MET A 1 18.77 -5.87 -13.60
CA MET A 1 18.53 -6.74 -12.43
C MET A 1 17.51 -6.04 -11.54
N ILE A 2 16.42 -6.71 -11.17
CA ILE A 2 15.48 -6.18 -10.17
C ILE A 2 16.23 -6.27 -8.83
N PRO A 3 16.50 -5.16 -8.13
CA PRO A 3 17.23 -5.21 -6.87
C PRO A 3 16.46 -6.07 -5.88
N ASN A 4 17.17 -7.01 -5.27
CA ASN A 4 16.63 -7.90 -4.25
C ASN A 4 16.24 -7.05 -3.01
N THR A 5 15.27 -7.48 -2.21
CA THR A 5 14.73 -6.70 -1.07
C THR A 5 15.82 -6.16 -0.13
N ASN A 6 16.93 -6.88 0.02
CA ASN A 6 18.11 -6.45 0.78
C ASN A 6 18.81 -5.21 0.21
N GLU A 7 18.88 -5.07 -1.12
CA GLU A 7 19.46 -3.89 -1.75
C GLU A 7 18.58 -2.66 -1.52
N ILE A 8 17.26 -2.82 -1.57
CA ILE A 8 16.31 -1.74 -1.28
C ILE A 8 16.42 -1.33 0.18
N ALA A 9 16.55 -2.28 1.11
CA ALA A 9 16.76 -1.98 2.53
C ALA A 9 18.05 -1.17 2.74
N LYS A 10 19.14 -1.54 2.07
CA LYS A 10 20.42 -0.80 2.12
C LYS A 10 20.25 0.61 1.55
N GLN A 11 19.60 0.76 0.39
CA GLN A 11 19.33 2.06 -0.23
C GLN A 11 18.42 2.94 0.64
N THR A 12 17.47 2.34 1.37
CA THR A 12 16.57 3.04 2.31
C THR A 12 17.37 3.67 3.45
N LEU A 13 18.29 2.93 4.05
CA LEU A 13 19.14 3.45 5.12
C LEU A 13 20.07 4.57 4.64
N ILE A 14 20.58 4.45 3.41
CA ILE A 14 21.39 5.51 2.78
C ILE A 14 20.54 6.77 2.56
N ALA A 15 19.36 6.63 1.96
CA ALA A 15 18.45 7.74 1.70
C ALA A 15 17.97 8.44 2.99
N LEU A 16 17.71 7.69 4.06
CA LEU A 16 17.40 8.26 5.38
C LEU A 16 18.54 9.13 5.90
N LYS A 17 19.78 8.63 5.78
CA LYS A 17 20.99 9.35 6.20
C LYS A 17 21.21 10.61 5.37
N GLU A 18 21.03 10.54 4.04
CA GLU A 18 21.16 11.68 3.14
C GLU A 18 20.09 12.76 3.40
N ARG A 19 18.85 12.34 3.66
CA ARG A 19 17.73 13.24 4.01
C ARG A 19 17.78 13.75 5.46
N LYS A 20 18.80 13.37 6.24
CA LYS A 20 18.94 13.69 7.68
C LYS A 20 17.72 13.30 8.51
N LEU A 21 17.03 12.23 8.10
CA LEU A 21 15.87 11.69 8.82
C LEU A 21 16.36 10.70 9.88
N LYS A 22 15.71 10.71 11.05
CA LYS A 22 15.95 9.67 12.05
C LYS A 22 15.44 8.34 11.51
N PRO A 23 16.18 7.22 11.70
CA PRO A 23 15.76 5.89 11.28
C PRO A 23 14.68 5.34 12.23
N THR A 24 13.53 6.01 12.26
CA THR A 24 12.34 5.52 12.95
C THR A 24 11.59 4.53 12.04
N PRO A 25 10.75 3.64 12.61
CA PRO A 25 9.94 2.72 11.82
C PRO A 25 9.07 3.44 10.78
N GLU A 26 8.48 4.58 11.12
CA GLU A 26 7.66 5.38 10.21
C GLU A 26 8.48 5.92 9.02
N ASN A 27 9.60 6.60 9.29
CA ASN A 27 10.45 7.16 8.24
C ASN A 27 11.06 6.05 7.37
N TYR A 28 11.46 4.94 7.98
CA TYR A 28 11.98 3.80 7.22
C TYR A 28 10.93 3.23 6.27
N THR A 29 9.70 3.04 6.76
CA THR A 29 8.61 2.49 5.94
C THR A 29 8.31 3.39 4.76
N GLU A 30 8.20 4.70 4.97
CA GLU A 30 7.93 5.66 3.90
C GLU A 30 8.99 5.64 2.80
N ILE A 31 10.28 5.71 3.18
CA ILE A 31 11.39 5.72 2.22
C ILE A 31 11.55 4.35 1.55
N PHE A 32 11.34 3.26 2.29
CA PHE A 32 11.41 1.91 1.74
C PHE A 32 10.30 1.68 0.72
N GLU A 33 9.07 2.13 0.99
CA GLU A 33 7.98 2.05 0.03
C GLU A 33 8.23 2.93 -1.20
N GLU A 34 8.76 4.15 -1.03
CA GLU A 34 9.15 5.04 -2.13
C GLU A 34 10.17 4.35 -3.06
N LEU A 35 11.22 3.75 -2.48
CA LEU A 35 12.25 3.06 -3.24
C LEU A 35 11.74 1.76 -3.86
N SER A 36 10.92 0.99 -3.14
CA SER A 36 10.36 -0.26 -3.65
C SER A 36 9.45 -0.03 -4.86
N LEU A 37 8.64 1.03 -4.84
CA LEU A 37 7.80 1.43 -5.98
C LEU A 37 8.62 1.76 -7.23
N LYS A 38 9.77 2.44 -7.08
CA LYS A 38 10.68 2.77 -8.20
C LYS A 38 11.24 1.53 -8.89
N TYR A 39 11.34 0.41 -8.16
CA TYR A 39 11.83 -0.86 -8.70
C TYR A 39 10.70 -1.84 -9.08
N GLY A 40 9.44 -1.38 -9.07
CA GLY A 40 8.28 -2.24 -9.35
C GLY A 40 7.99 -3.28 -8.27
N ILE A 41 8.66 -3.17 -7.10
CA ILE A 41 8.42 -4.02 -5.94
C ILE A 41 7.31 -3.36 -5.14
N THR A 42 6.07 -3.66 -5.51
CA THR A 42 4.92 -3.28 -4.71
C THR A 42 4.88 -4.16 -3.48
N SER A 43 4.80 -3.57 -2.28
CA SER A 43 4.59 -4.32 -1.04
C SER A 43 3.44 -5.33 -1.23
N SER A 44 3.62 -6.58 -0.78
CA SER A 44 2.66 -7.67 -1.02
C SER A 44 1.22 -7.27 -0.67
N ASN A 45 1.04 -6.46 0.37
CA ASN A 45 -0.27 -5.96 0.78
C ASN A 45 -0.85 -4.91 -0.18
N LYS A 46 -0.02 -4.02 -0.75
CA LYS A 46 -0.48 -3.02 -1.72
C LYS A 46 -0.83 -3.68 -3.07
N ALA A 47 -0.08 -4.68 -3.49
CA ALA A 47 -0.39 -5.47 -4.68
C ALA A 47 -1.69 -6.26 -4.52
N LYS A 48 -1.89 -6.87 -3.34
CA LYS A 48 -3.15 -7.53 -2.97
C LYS A 48 -4.31 -6.53 -2.92
N LEU A 49 -4.10 -5.36 -2.31
CA LEU A 49 -5.11 -4.31 -2.20
C LEU A 49 -5.59 -3.87 -3.59
N ASP A 50 -4.67 -3.58 -4.50
CA ASP A 50 -4.99 -3.17 -5.87
C ASP A 50 -5.74 -4.27 -6.63
N LYS A 51 -5.22 -5.50 -6.57
CA LYS A 51 -5.89 -6.68 -7.13
C LYS A 51 -7.32 -6.84 -6.60
N TYR A 52 -7.52 -6.76 -5.28
CA TYR A 52 -8.85 -6.92 -4.70
C TYR A 52 -9.80 -5.80 -5.08
N LYS A 53 -9.32 -4.55 -5.18
CA LYS A 53 -10.13 -3.43 -5.71
C LYS A 53 -10.62 -3.72 -7.13
N THR A 54 -9.77 -4.25 -8.00
CA THR A 54 -10.15 -4.59 -9.40
C THR A 54 -11.13 -5.76 -9.52
N LEU A 55 -11.22 -6.63 -8.52
CA LEU A 55 -12.14 -7.78 -8.52
C LEU A 55 -13.56 -7.42 -8.07
N LEU A 56 -13.77 -6.22 -7.53
CA LEU A 56 -15.10 -5.76 -7.14
C LEU A 56 -15.96 -5.44 -8.36
N LEU A 57 -17.28 -5.52 -8.19
CA LEU A 57 -18.22 -5.07 -9.22
C LEU A 57 -18.03 -3.57 -9.50
N PRO A 58 -18.26 -3.10 -10.75
CA PRO A 58 -18.03 -1.71 -11.13
C PRO A 58 -18.70 -0.67 -10.22
N ILE A 59 -19.90 -0.98 -9.71
CA ILE A 59 -20.63 -0.12 -8.76
C ILE A 59 -19.83 0.14 -7.47
N TYR A 60 -19.17 -0.88 -6.93
CA TYR A 60 -18.35 -0.75 -5.72
C TYR A 60 -16.98 -0.15 -6.00
N GLN A 61 -16.44 -0.36 -7.20
CA GLN A 61 -15.24 0.35 -7.65
C GLN A 61 -15.48 1.86 -7.73
N GLN A 62 -16.65 2.29 -8.19
CA GLN A 62 -17.03 3.71 -8.20
C GLN A 62 -17.18 4.28 -6.79
N GLU A 63 -17.79 3.55 -5.86
CA GLU A 63 -17.87 3.98 -4.45
C GLU A 63 -16.48 4.12 -3.79
N LEU A 64 -15.53 3.28 -4.20
CA LEU A 64 -14.15 3.34 -3.72
C LEU A 64 -13.41 4.60 -4.18
N ASN A 65 -13.74 5.17 -5.34
CA ASN A 65 -13.09 6.41 -5.81
C ASN A 65 -13.34 7.59 -4.86
N SER A 66 -14.45 7.55 -4.12
CA SER A 66 -14.82 8.56 -3.12
C SER A 66 -14.20 8.29 -1.75
N LYS A 67 -13.46 7.18 -1.56
CA LYS A 67 -12.88 6.75 -0.28
C LYS A 67 -11.37 6.56 -0.40
N THR A 68 -10.62 7.09 0.55
CA THR A 68 -9.16 6.88 0.57
C THR A 68 -8.83 5.56 1.28
N ILE A 69 -8.88 4.43 0.56
CA ILE A 69 -8.51 3.11 1.12
C ILE A 69 -7.01 2.85 0.91
N ARG A 70 -6.26 2.79 2.00
CA ARG A 70 -4.80 2.61 2.05
C ARG A 70 -4.36 1.26 2.60
N SER A 71 -5.22 0.56 3.36
CA SER A 71 -4.92 -0.77 3.91
C SER A 71 -5.95 -1.85 3.53
N LEU A 72 -5.60 -3.12 3.80
CA LEU A 72 -6.52 -4.25 3.63
C LEU A 72 -7.65 -4.20 4.67
N GLU A 73 -7.36 -3.75 5.89
CA GLU A 73 -8.37 -3.56 6.95
C GLU A 73 -9.43 -2.51 6.56
N GLU A 74 -9.01 -1.42 5.92
CA GLU A 74 -9.94 -0.41 5.38
C GLU A 74 -10.78 -0.99 4.24
N LEU A 75 -10.19 -1.81 3.36
CA LEU A 75 -10.94 -2.50 2.32
C LEU A 75 -11.98 -3.46 2.91
N ILE A 76 -11.61 -4.25 3.93
CA ILE A 76 -12.53 -5.16 4.62
C ILE A 76 -13.68 -4.37 5.28
N SER A 77 -13.36 -3.26 5.95
CA SER A 77 -14.36 -2.40 6.59
C SER A 77 -15.37 -1.84 5.57
N PHE A 78 -14.90 -1.48 4.37
CA PHE A 78 -15.76 -1.11 3.26
C PHE A 78 -16.67 -2.25 2.82
N LEU A 79 -16.14 -3.46 2.63
CA LEU A 79 -16.93 -4.62 2.22
C LEU A 79 -18.00 -5.00 3.24
N ILE A 80 -17.66 -4.96 4.53
CA ILE A 80 -18.62 -5.18 5.61
C ILE A 80 -19.74 -4.13 5.55
N SER A 81 -19.39 -2.86 5.32
CA SER A 81 -20.38 -1.78 5.17
C SER A 81 -21.30 -2.01 3.97
N VAL A 82 -20.75 -2.45 2.84
CA VAL A 82 -21.52 -2.82 1.64
C VAL A 82 -22.49 -3.96 1.95
N LEU A 83 -22.00 -5.04 2.58
CA LEU A 83 -22.81 -6.21 2.93
C LEU A 83 -23.95 -5.85 3.90
N ASN A 84 -23.66 -5.08 4.95
CA ASN A 84 -24.67 -4.69 5.93
C ASN A 84 -25.77 -3.80 5.32
N ARG A 85 -25.45 -3.00 4.30
CA ARG A 85 -26.45 -2.19 3.57
C ARG A 85 -27.38 -3.01 2.68
N GLN A 86 -27.01 -4.23 2.30
CA GLN A 86 -27.87 -5.09 1.48
C GLN A 86 -28.90 -5.87 2.31
N ILE A 87 -28.68 -5.99 3.62
CA ILE A 87 -29.50 -6.80 4.53
C ILE A 87 -30.52 -5.93 5.29
N GLY A 88 -30.44 -4.61 5.18
CA GLY A 88 -31.42 -3.65 5.71
C GLY A 88 -32.32 -3.09 4.61
#